data_AF-A0A6B2TPL5-F1
#
_entry.id   AF-A0A6B2TPL5-F1
#
_cell.length_a   1.000
_cell.length_b   1.000
_cell.length_c   1.000
_cell.angle_alpha   90.00
_cell.angle_beta   90.00
_cell.angle_gamma   90.00
#
_symmetry.space_group_name_H-M   'P 1'
#
loop_
_entity.id
_entity.type
_entity.pdbx_description
1 polymer ?
#
loop_
_entity_poly.entity_id
_entity_poly.type
_entity_poly.pdbx_seq_one_letter_code
_entity_poly.pdbx_strand_id
1 'polypeptide(L)'
;AAAEAMADGKSGEDAAEEAVSRSGDRWGSVYSPGEFHEFEKALDGAYTGVGLWARRTADGDIEISKVQKDGPARRAGVREGDRLRSVDG
;
A
#
# COMPACT_ATOMS: atom_id res chain seq x y z
N ALA A 1 11.68 -19.63 -10.24
CA ALA A 1 12.12 -18.35 -9.63
C ALA A 1 12.37 -18.50 -8.13
N ALA A 2 11.40 -18.24 -7.23
CA ALA A 2 11.62 -18.36 -5.78
C ALA A 2 12.00 -19.79 -5.32
N ALA A 3 11.40 -20.81 -5.95
CA ALA A 3 11.70 -22.21 -5.68
C ALA A 3 13.10 -22.66 -6.17
N GLU A 4 13.69 -21.98 -7.15
CA GLU A 4 15.03 -22.31 -7.67
C GLU A 4 16.13 -21.67 -6.82
N ALA A 5 15.89 -20.49 -6.24
CA ALA A 5 16.86 -19.82 -5.38
C ALA A 5 16.99 -20.46 -3.98
N MET A 6 15.98 -21.20 -3.51
CA MET A 6 16.08 -22.04 -2.30
C MET A 6 17.06 -23.22 -2.49
N ALA A 7 17.33 -23.65 -3.72
CA ALA A 7 18.26 -24.75 -4.02
C ALA A 7 19.75 -24.32 -3.92
N ASP A 8 20.03 -23.02 -3.99
CA ASP A 8 21.37 -22.43 -3.90
C ASP A 8 21.80 -22.09 -2.45
N GLY A 9 21.07 -22.57 -1.45
CA GLY A 9 21.41 -22.36 -0.03
C GLY A 9 21.18 -20.92 0.47
N LYS A 10 20.55 -20.07 -0.33
CA LYS A 10 20.05 -18.75 0.10
C LYS A 10 18.79 -18.94 0.96
N SER A 11 18.58 -18.04 1.92
CA SER A 11 17.34 -18.04 2.68
C SER A 11 16.15 -17.80 1.73
N GLY A 12 14.97 -18.32 2.08
CA GLY A 12 13.76 -18.13 1.27
C GLY A 12 13.38 -16.65 1.07
N GLU A 13 13.82 -15.79 1.98
CA GLU A 13 13.62 -14.34 1.94
C GLU A 13 14.49 -13.67 0.88
N ASP A 14 15.79 -13.99 0.86
CA ASP A 14 16.73 -13.46 -0.15
C ASP A 14 16.30 -13.86 -1.58
N ALA A 15 15.81 -15.10 -1.72
CA ALA A 15 15.27 -15.63 -2.96
C ALA A 15 14.04 -14.87 -3.47
N ALA A 16 13.16 -14.46 -2.54
CA ALA A 16 11.97 -13.71 -2.86
C ALA A 16 12.29 -12.23 -3.17
N GLU A 17 13.21 -11.62 -2.41
CA GLU A 17 13.61 -10.22 -2.61
C GLU A 17 14.25 -10.01 -3.99
N GLU A 18 15.10 -10.94 -4.41
CA GLU A 18 15.71 -10.92 -5.74
C GLU A 18 14.66 -11.05 -6.86
N ALA A 19 13.61 -11.86 -6.66
CA ALA A 19 12.54 -12.04 -7.64
C ALA A 19 11.65 -10.80 -7.78
N VAL A 20 11.31 -10.14 -6.67
CA VAL A 20 10.55 -8.89 -6.66
C VAL A 20 11.36 -7.76 -7.32
N SER A 21 12.65 -7.66 -6.99
CA SER A 21 13.54 -6.64 -7.55
C SER A 21 13.66 -6.73 -9.09
N ARG A 22 13.66 -7.94 -9.65
CA ARG A 22 13.72 -8.16 -11.11
C ARG A 22 12.39 -7.94 -11.84
N SER A 23 11.26 -7.90 -11.13
CA SER A 23 9.94 -7.74 -11.74
C SER A 23 9.68 -6.34 -12.30
N GLY A 24 10.44 -5.33 -11.82
CA GLY A 24 10.22 -3.93 -12.18
C GLY A 24 8.95 -3.32 -11.58
N ASP A 25 8.20 -4.09 -10.79
CA ASP A 25 7.03 -3.60 -10.09
C ASP A 25 7.46 -2.83 -8.85
N ARG A 26 7.40 -1.50 -8.94
CA ARG A 26 7.70 -0.57 -7.82
C ARG A 26 6.80 -0.78 -6.59
N TRP A 27 5.78 -1.63 -6.69
CA TRP A 27 4.81 -1.92 -5.65
C TRP A 27 5.03 -3.28 -4.98
N GLY A 28 5.94 -4.11 -5.49
CA GLY A 28 6.29 -5.38 -4.87
C GLY A 28 7.24 -5.18 -3.68
N SER A 29 6.96 -5.83 -2.55
CA SER A 29 7.86 -5.89 -1.39
C SER A 29 7.79 -7.27 -0.75
N VAL A 30 8.92 -7.75 -0.26
CA VAL A 30 9.01 -9.02 0.48
C VAL A 30 9.10 -8.70 1.95
N TYR A 31 8.28 -9.38 2.75
CA TYR A 31 8.28 -9.27 4.19
C TYR A 31 8.68 -10.62 4.76
N SER A 32 9.63 -10.62 5.69
CA SER A 32 9.88 -11.77 6.55
C SER A 32 8.65 -12.10 7.39
N PRO A 33 8.50 -13.31 7.94
CA PRO A 33 7.41 -13.65 8.85
C PRO A 33 7.32 -12.72 10.07
N GLY A 34 8.46 -12.21 10.55
CA GLY A 34 8.49 -11.23 11.65
C GLY A 34 8.01 -9.85 11.23
N GLU A 35 8.41 -9.37 10.06
CA GLU A 35 7.94 -8.10 9.50
C GLU A 35 6.48 -8.16 9.09
N PHE A 36 6.00 -9.32 8.61
CA PHE A 36 4.60 -9.55 8.34
C PHE A 36 3.78 -9.50 9.64
N HIS A 37 4.28 -10.06 10.73
CA HIS A 37 3.58 -10.01 12.02
C HIS A 37 3.55 -8.60 12.64
N GLU A 38 4.62 -7.80 12.49
CA GLU A 38 4.60 -6.39 12.90
C GLU A 38 3.72 -5.52 11.98
N PHE A 39 3.67 -5.84 10.68
CA PHE A 39 2.71 -5.25 9.74
C PHE A 39 1.27 -5.62 10.10
N GLU A 40 0.99 -6.88 10.43
CA GLU A 40 -0.31 -7.33 10.93
C GLU A 40 -0.69 -6.63 12.24
N LYS A 41 0.22 -6.46 13.20
CA LYS A 41 -0.05 -5.68 14.42
C LYS A 41 -0.34 -4.20 14.13
N ALA A 42 0.36 -3.60 13.16
CA ALA A 42 0.07 -2.24 12.71
C ALA A 42 -1.30 -2.13 12.02
N LEU A 43 -1.78 -3.21 11.40
CA LEU A 43 -3.13 -3.32 10.83
C LEU A 43 -4.21 -3.63 11.88
N ASP A 44 -3.88 -4.41 12.92
CA ASP A 44 -4.71 -4.71 14.10
C ASP A 44 -4.94 -3.46 14.97
N GLY A 45 -4.04 -2.49 14.89
CA GLY A 45 -4.31 -1.09 15.20
C GLY A 45 -5.23 -0.44 14.15
N ALA A 46 -6.36 -1.10 13.84
CA ALA A 46 -7.43 -0.72 12.94
C ALA A 46 -7.06 0.41 11.97
N TYR A 47 -6.58 0.07 10.76
CA TYR A 47 -6.29 0.98 9.62
C TYR A 47 -6.87 2.40 9.82
N THR A 48 -6.15 3.24 10.58
CA THR A 48 -6.70 4.49 11.08
C THR A 48 -6.50 5.52 10.00
N GLY A 49 -7.55 5.75 9.21
CA GLY A 49 -7.58 6.74 8.15
C GLY A 49 -8.86 7.56 8.21
N VAL A 50 -8.97 8.54 7.31
CA VAL A 50 -10.15 9.41 7.23
C VAL A 50 -11.30 8.79 6.41
N GLY A 51 -11.13 7.58 5.87
CA GLY A 51 -12.17 6.87 5.13
C GLY A 51 -12.35 7.37 3.69
N LEU A 52 -11.25 7.58 2.97
CA LEU A 52 -11.26 7.91 1.54
C LEU A 52 -10.16 7.15 0.79
N TRP A 53 -10.32 7.07 -0.53
CA TRP A 53 -9.31 6.56 -1.45
C TRP A 53 -8.99 7.66 -2.45
N ALA A 54 -7.73 7.73 -2.88
CA ALA A 54 -7.27 8.67 -3.87
C ALA A 54 -6.61 7.93 -5.04
N ARG A 55 -6.71 8.50 -6.23
CA ARG A 55 -6.03 8.03 -7.43
C ARG A 55 -5.27 9.18 -8.08
N ARG A 56 -4.22 8.85 -8.82
CA ARG A 56 -3.57 9.81 -9.72
C ARG A 56 -4.32 9.86 -11.06
N THR A 57 -4.59 11.04 -11.59
CA THR A 57 -5.16 11.24 -12.93
C THR A 57 -4.06 11.23 -14.00
N ALA A 58 -4.44 11.14 -15.27
CA ALA A 58 -3.50 11.21 -16.39
C ALA A 58 -2.73 12.55 -16.42
N ASP A 59 -3.37 13.62 -15.96
CA ASP A 59 -2.78 14.96 -15.88
C ASP A 59 -1.86 15.15 -14.66
N GLY A 60 -1.66 14.09 -13.87
CA GLY A 60 -0.75 14.07 -12.72
C GLY A 60 -1.39 14.49 -11.39
N ASP A 61 -2.65 14.89 -11.39
CA ASP A 61 -3.39 15.34 -10.21
C ASP A 61 -3.82 14.18 -9.30
N ILE A 62 -4.01 14.46 -8.02
CA ILE A 62 -4.59 13.51 -7.07
C ILE A 62 -6.09 13.83 -6.93
N GLU A 63 -6.93 12.85 -7.24
CA GLU A 63 -8.38 12.92 -7.14
C GLU A 63 -8.89 11.90 -6.11
N ILE A 64 -9.90 12.28 -5.33
CA ILE A 64 -10.62 11.37 -4.44
C ILE A 64 -11.48 10.43 -5.28
N SER A 65 -11.11 9.15 -5.32
CA SER A 65 -11.76 8.12 -6.14
C SER A 65 -12.91 7.42 -5.43
N LYS A 66 -12.94 7.45 -4.10
CA LYS A 66 -14.03 6.87 -3.30
C LYS A 66 -14.03 7.51 -1.91
N VAL A 67 -15.22 7.61 -1.31
CA VAL A 67 -15.38 8.02 0.08
C VAL A 67 -16.23 6.99 0.82
N GLN A 68 -15.77 6.57 1.99
CA GLN A 68 -16.49 5.62 2.84
C GLN A 68 -17.81 6.27 3.30
N LYS A 69 -18.90 5.53 3.15
CA LYS A 69 -20.21 5.96 3.64
C LYS A 69 -20.14 6.16 5.16
N ASP A 70 -20.71 7.27 5.64
CA ASP A 70 -20.76 7.66 7.06
C ASP A 70 -19.39 7.80 7.76
N GLY A 71 -18.28 7.72 7.03
CA GLY A 71 -16.91 7.86 7.54
C GLY A 71 -16.47 9.32 7.79
N PRO A 72 -15.31 9.55 8.42
CA PRO A 72 -14.83 10.88 8.77
C PRO A 72 -14.78 11.86 7.59
N ALA A 73 -14.26 11.43 6.44
CA ALA A 73 -14.18 12.25 5.22
C ALA A 73 -15.58 12.65 4.70
N ARG A 74 -16.56 11.74 4.73
CA ARG A 74 -17.95 12.06 4.35
C ARG A 74 -18.55 13.10 5.29
N ARG A 75 -18.35 12.95 6.60
CA ARG A 75 -18.86 13.91 7.61
C ARG A 75 -18.19 15.29 7.47
N ALA A 76 -16.93 15.32 7.04
CA ALA A 76 -16.21 16.55 6.71
C ALA A 76 -16.62 17.16 5.36
N GLY A 77 -17.50 16.51 4.59
CA GLY A 77 -18.02 17.02 3.34
C GLY A 77 -17.21 16.65 2.09
N VAL A 78 -16.17 15.82 2.22
CA VAL A 78 -15.37 15.32 1.09
C VAL A 78 -16.21 14.43 0.19
N ARG A 79 -16.03 14.58 -1.12
CA ARG A 79 -16.77 13.90 -2.18
C ARG A 79 -15.83 13.19 -3.15
N GLU A 80 -16.39 12.20 -3.82
CA GLU A 80 -15.74 11.60 -4.98
C GLU A 80 -15.61 12.66 -6.08
N GLY A 81 -14.45 12.71 -6.75
CA GLY A 81 -14.10 13.74 -7.73
C GLY A 81 -13.43 14.99 -7.13
N ASP A 82 -13.35 15.12 -5.80
CA ASP A 82 -12.60 16.22 -5.19
C ASP A 82 -11.11 16.10 -5.51
N ARG A 83 -10.42 17.24 -5.70
CA ARG A 83 -8.98 17.28 -5.93
C ARG A 83 -8.23 17.48 -4.63
N LEU A 84 -7.31 16.57 -4.30
CA LEU A 84 -6.41 16.71 -3.17
C LEU A 84 -5.23 17.63 -3.55
N ARG A 85 -5.11 18.77 -2.88
CA ARG A 85 -4.07 19.78 -3.17
C ARG A 85 -2.84 19.65 -2.28
N SER A 86 -3.05 19.44 -0.98
CA SER A 86 -2.01 19.29 0.03
C SER A 86 -2.55 18.52 1.23
N VAL A 87 -1.64 18.05 2.08
CA VAL A 87 -1.93 17.44 3.38
C VAL A 87 -0.97 18.08 4.38
N ASP A 88 -1.51 18.67 5.44
CA ASP A 88 -0.74 19.39 6.47
C ASP A 88 0.13 20.56 6.00
N GLY A 89 -0.23 21.16 4.85
CA GLY A 89 0.45 22.33 4.27
C GLY A 89 1.51 21.95 3.26
#